data_AF-A0A7G6YYF9-F1
#
_entry.id   AF-A0A7G6YYF9-F1
#
_cell.length_a   1.000
_cell.length_b   1.000
_cell.length_c   1.000
_cell.angle_alpha   90.00
_cell.angle_beta   90.00
_cell.angle_gamma   90.00
#
_symmetry.space_group_name_H-M   'P 1'
#
loop_
_entity.id
_entity.type
_entity.pdbx_description
1 polymer ?
#
loop_
_entity_poly.entity_id
_entity_poly.type
_entity_poly.pdbx_seq_one_letter_code
_entity_poly.pdbx_strand_id
1 'polypeptide(L)'
;MTVASTTVVAAGAVCFRYVGGAVRVLLIHRDHHGDVSLPKGKVDPGESTPQTAVREIHEETGYRVSLGAPLGTAEYVMPGGRDKVVHYWAAEVTDESFAAAGTFVANSEVAAIRWVPLAEARAALTYERDAEVLDRFADRVERGAARTFALVALRHAKTTSPAEWSGSDATRPLLPQGRRQAKTIAPAIAAWAPQRLISSTAARCLATLEPLSALTHVGVKQTDSLSQDAFERHDDDVVGVVAKRLKKRVPAVFCTHAPVLPELLRQIATSTKGGERLDLRRASSLSPAEFTVLHVSVEGGALVAVETHGPVG
;
A
#
# COMPACT_ATOMS: atom_id res chain seq x y z
N MET A 1 24.52 30.57 -6.77
CA MET A 1 24.00 29.61 -5.77
C MET A 1 22.60 29.23 -6.20
N THR A 2 22.46 28.16 -6.97
CA THR A 2 21.18 27.60 -7.40
C THR A 2 20.50 27.01 -6.17
N VAL A 3 19.36 27.57 -5.78
CA VAL A 3 18.50 27.02 -4.72
C VAL A 3 18.22 25.57 -5.10
N ALA A 4 18.54 24.62 -4.21
CA ALA A 4 18.23 23.22 -4.40
C ALA A 4 16.72 23.10 -4.68
N SER A 5 16.36 22.78 -5.92
CA SER A 5 14.98 22.55 -6.30
C SER A 5 14.48 21.34 -5.52
N THR A 6 13.57 21.54 -4.57
CA THR A 6 12.89 20.44 -3.89
C THR A 6 12.02 19.67 -4.89
N THR A 7 12.29 18.37 -5.04
CA THR A 7 11.50 17.46 -5.87
C THR A 7 10.04 17.48 -5.42
N VAL A 8 9.13 17.65 -6.37
CA VAL A 8 7.68 17.57 -6.12
C VAL A 8 7.26 16.11 -6.20
N VAL A 9 6.75 15.59 -5.08
CA VAL A 9 6.24 14.22 -5.00
C VAL A 9 4.73 14.21 -5.20
N ALA A 10 4.26 13.25 -5.98
CA ALA A 10 2.86 13.03 -6.30
C ALA A 10 2.54 11.53 -6.29
N ALA A 11 1.25 11.20 -6.19
CA ALA A 11 0.80 9.83 -6.19
C ALA A 11 -0.57 9.69 -6.85
N GLY A 12 -0.84 8.53 -7.45
CA GLY A 12 -2.12 8.21 -8.08
C GLY A 12 -2.24 6.74 -8.46
N ALA A 13 -3.15 6.44 -9.37
CA ALA A 13 -3.39 5.05 -9.77
C ALA A 13 -3.90 4.89 -11.20
N VAL A 14 -3.63 3.70 -11.77
CA VAL A 14 -4.48 3.16 -12.83
C VAL A 14 -5.72 2.58 -12.16
N CYS A 15 -6.79 3.37 -12.13
CA CYS A 15 -8.08 2.90 -11.64
C CYS A 15 -8.73 2.02 -12.71
N PHE A 16 -9.14 0.81 -12.34
CA PHE A 16 -9.71 -0.16 -13.27
C PHE A 16 -10.97 -0.82 -12.70
N ARG A 17 -11.79 -1.40 -13.59
CA ARG A 17 -12.90 -2.27 -13.22
C ARG A 17 -13.15 -3.32 -14.30
N TYR A 18 -13.87 -4.38 -13.95
CA TYR A 18 -14.34 -5.37 -14.93
C TYR A 18 -15.75 -5.06 -15.37
N VAL A 19 -15.99 -5.02 -16.69
CA VAL A 19 -17.32 -4.89 -17.29
C VAL A 19 -17.49 -6.02 -18.31
N GLY A 20 -18.41 -6.95 -18.05
CA GLY A 20 -18.59 -8.13 -18.90
C GLY A 20 -17.32 -9.00 -19.03
N GLY A 21 -16.49 -9.05 -17.98
CA GLY A 21 -15.21 -9.78 -17.98
C GLY A 21 -14.04 -9.04 -18.65
N ALA A 22 -14.28 -7.88 -19.27
CA ALA A 22 -13.24 -7.06 -19.87
C ALA A 22 -12.80 -5.93 -18.94
N VAL A 23 -11.51 -5.62 -18.91
CA VAL A 23 -10.97 -4.51 -18.12
C VAL A 23 -11.29 -3.17 -18.79
N ARG A 24 -11.81 -2.24 -17.99
CA ARG A 24 -11.94 -0.82 -18.31
C ARG A 24 -11.06 -0.03 -17.35
N VAL A 25 -10.37 0.99 -17.86
CA VAL A 25 -9.55 1.91 -17.07
C VAL A 25 -10.14 3.31 -17.09
N LEU A 26 -9.94 4.03 -16.00
CA LEU A 26 -10.41 5.39 -15.81
C LEU A 26 -9.39 6.38 -16.35
N LEU A 27 -9.84 7.29 -17.21
CA LEU A 27 -9.11 8.49 -17.61
C LEU A 27 -9.81 9.72 -17.09
N ILE A 28 -9.03 10.75 -16.75
CA ILE A 28 -9.52 12.08 -16.40
C ILE A 28 -9.13 13.09 -17.48
N HIS A 29 -10.03 14.02 -17.77
CA HIS A 29 -9.78 15.19 -18.62
C HIS A 29 -9.69 16.44 -17.75
N ARG A 30 -8.61 17.20 -17.87
CA ARG A 30 -8.37 18.41 -17.06
C ARG A 30 -8.52 19.67 -17.91
N ASP A 31 -9.50 20.51 -17.59
CA ASP A 31 -9.82 21.70 -18.38
C ASP A 31 -8.67 22.73 -18.42
N HIS A 32 -7.98 22.94 -17.30
CA HIS A 32 -6.88 23.91 -17.22
C HIS A 32 -5.69 23.57 -18.13
N HIS A 33 -5.49 22.29 -18.45
CA HIS A 33 -4.37 21.82 -19.27
C HIS A 33 -4.79 21.29 -20.64
N GLY A 34 -6.08 21.02 -20.85
CA GLY A 34 -6.59 20.38 -22.06
C GLY A 34 -6.00 18.99 -22.30
N ASP A 35 -5.65 18.28 -21.22
CA ASP A 35 -4.96 16.99 -21.28
C ASP A 35 -5.81 15.84 -20.72
N VAL A 36 -5.46 14.63 -21.16
CA VAL A 36 -6.00 13.37 -20.70
C VAL A 36 -4.89 12.63 -19.96
N SER A 37 -5.15 12.28 -18.70
CA SER A 37 -4.16 11.62 -17.84
C SER A 37 -4.81 10.59 -16.91
N LEU A 38 -3.97 9.86 -16.19
CA LEU A 38 -4.38 9.05 -15.04
C LEU A 38 -4.64 9.95 -13.82
N PRO A 39 -5.57 9.57 -12.92
CA PRO A 39 -5.82 10.32 -11.70
C PRO A 39 -4.62 10.28 -10.76
N LYS A 40 -4.19 11.47 -10.30
CA LYS A 40 -2.98 11.69 -9.50
C LYS A 40 -2.84 13.16 -9.08
N GLY A 41 -2.47 13.38 -7.82
CA GLY A 41 -2.13 14.71 -7.31
C GLY A 41 -0.94 14.71 -6.36
N LYS A 42 -0.72 15.84 -5.70
CA LYS A 42 0.52 16.11 -4.96
C LYS A 42 0.42 15.56 -3.54
N VAL A 43 1.56 15.11 -3.01
CA VAL A 43 1.65 14.73 -1.60
C VAL A 43 1.54 15.98 -0.74
N ASP A 44 0.57 15.98 0.17
CA ASP A 44 0.40 17.05 1.15
C ASP A 44 1.39 16.92 2.33
N PRO A 45 1.69 18.01 3.05
CA PRO A 45 2.55 17.95 4.22
C PRO A 45 2.07 16.91 5.24
N GLY A 46 2.94 15.96 5.57
CA GLY A 46 2.62 14.89 6.53
C GLY A 46 1.85 13.71 5.94
N GLU A 47 1.61 13.65 4.63
CA GLU A 47 1.06 12.48 3.96
C GLU A 47 2.14 11.53 3.43
N SER A 48 1.78 10.25 3.37
CA SER A 48 2.53 9.24 2.62
C SER A 48 2.00 9.12 1.18
N THR A 49 2.82 8.64 0.24
CA THR A 49 2.39 8.46 -1.15
C THR A 49 1.19 7.48 -1.31
N PRO A 50 1.06 6.36 -0.56
CA PRO A 50 -0.13 5.52 -0.62
C PRO A 50 -1.40 6.24 -0.14
N GLN A 51 -1.29 7.03 0.94
CA GLN A 51 -2.41 7.84 1.46
C GLN A 51 -2.84 8.87 0.42
N THR A 52 -1.88 9.61 -0.15
CA THR A 52 -2.12 10.60 -1.20
C THR A 52 -2.82 9.98 -2.39
N ALA A 53 -2.36 8.81 -2.89
CA ALA A 53 -3.00 8.16 -4.04
C ALA A 53 -4.51 7.92 -3.79
N VAL A 54 -4.88 7.37 -2.63
CA VAL A 54 -6.29 7.10 -2.31
C VAL A 54 -7.11 8.38 -2.14
N ARG A 55 -6.54 9.40 -1.49
CA ARG A 55 -7.19 10.71 -1.33
C ARG A 55 -7.45 11.37 -2.68
N GLU A 56 -6.42 11.48 -3.51
CA GLU A 56 -6.49 12.14 -4.82
C GLU A 56 -7.47 11.45 -5.75
N ILE A 57 -7.50 10.12 -5.79
CA ILE A 57 -8.49 9.38 -6.59
C ILE A 57 -9.91 9.75 -6.15
N HIS A 58 -10.16 9.81 -4.85
CA HIS A 58 -11.47 10.18 -4.34
C HIS A 58 -11.83 11.64 -4.63
N GLU A 59 -10.89 12.58 -4.48
CA GLU A 59 -11.10 14.00 -4.74
C GLU A 59 -11.35 14.28 -6.24
N GLU A 60 -10.54 13.68 -7.11
CA GLU A 60 -10.61 13.90 -8.56
C GLU A 60 -11.80 13.18 -9.20
N THR A 61 -12.25 12.04 -8.65
CA THR A 61 -13.17 11.12 -9.35
C THR A 61 -14.40 10.71 -8.56
N GLY A 62 -14.43 10.94 -7.25
CA GLY A 62 -15.47 10.45 -6.34
C GLY A 62 -15.37 8.98 -5.97
N TYR A 63 -14.49 8.19 -6.60
CA TYR A 63 -14.35 6.76 -6.31
C TYR A 63 -13.53 6.51 -5.04
N ARG A 64 -14.04 5.63 -4.17
CA ARG A 64 -13.28 5.10 -3.03
C ARG A 64 -12.59 3.82 -3.46
N VAL A 65 -11.29 3.75 -3.30
CA VAL A 65 -10.48 2.61 -3.74
C VAL A 65 -9.54 2.12 -2.64
N SER A 66 -9.11 0.88 -2.79
CA SER A 66 -7.93 0.34 -2.10
C SER A 66 -6.83 0.06 -3.12
N LEU A 67 -5.59 0.29 -2.75
CA LEU A 67 -4.45 0.05 -3.64
C LEU A 67 -4.18 -1.45 -3.80
N GLY A 68 -3.85 -1.84 -5.03
CA GLY A 68 -3.23 -3.11 -5.40
C GLY A 68 -1.73 -2.94 -5.64
N ALA A 69 -1.16 -3.76 -6.52
CA ALA A 69 0.29 -3.77 -6.77
C ALA A 69 0.82 -2.43 -7.37
N PRO A 70 2.02 -1.98 -6.96
CA PRO A 70 2.64 -0.73 -7.44
C PRO A 70 2.98 -0.84 -8.92
N LEU A 71 2.69 0.18 -9.71
CA LEU A 71 2.98 0.30 -11.15
C LEU A 71 4.26 1.10 -11.44
N GLY A 72 5.08 1.36 -10.42
CA GLY A 72 6.32 2.12 -10.56
C GLY A 72 6.11 3.62 -10.52
N THR A 73 7.14 4.36 -10.97
CA THR A 73 7.13 5.82 -11.00
C THR A 73 7.07 6.36 -12.43
N ALA A 74 6.65 7.62 -12.54
CA ALA A 74 6.87 8.49 -13.69
C ALA A 74 7.66 9.72 -13.22
N GLU A 75 8.78 10.01 -13.89
CA GLU A 75 9.74 11.04 -13.47
C GLU A 75 9.95 12.05 -14.60
N TYR A 76 9.84 13.34 -14.30
CA TYR A 76 9.99 14.39 -15.30
C TYR A 76 10.28 15.75 -14.66
N VAL A 77 10.86 16.66 -15.43
CA VAL A 77 11.07 18.05 -15.02
C VAL A 77 9.82 18.87 -15.35
N MET A 78 9.24 19.52 -14.35
CA MET A 78 8.10 20.42 -14.55
C MET A 78 8.50 21.75 -15.21
N PRO A 79 7.55 22.47 -15.82
CA PRO A 79 7.74 23.89 -16.14
C PRO A 79 8.22 24.65 -14.89
N GLY A 80 9.34 25.36 -15.02
CA GLY A 80 10.05 26.00 -13.89
C GLY A 80 11.24 25.21 -13.35
N GLY A 81 11.62 24.10 -13.98
CA GLY A 81 12.91 23.41 -13.75
C GLY A 81 12.98 22.52 -12.51
N ARG A 82 11.84 22.25 -11.86
CA ARG A 82 11.78 21.36 -10.69
C ARG A 82 11.49 19.93 -11.09
N ASP A 83 12.21 19.00 -10.50
CA ASP A 83 11.93 17.57 -10.66
C ASP A 83 10.58 17.20 -10.06
N LYS A 84 9.87 16.29 -10.72
CA LYS A 84 8.63 15.69 -10.24
C LYS A 84 8.67 14.18 -10.38
N VAL A 85 8.27 13.50 -9.31
CA VAL A 85 8.11 12.05 -9.26
C VAL A 85 6.67 11.73 -8.90
N VAL A 86 6.02 10.90 -9.70
CA VAL A 86 4.67 10.39 -9.46
C VAL A 86 4.74 8.89 -9.20
N HIS A 87 4.23 8.44 -8.05
CA HIS A 87 4.08 7.03 -7.73
C HIS A 87 2.70 6.51 -8.15
N TYR A 88 2.64 5.38 -8.85
CA TYR A 88 1.39 4.80 -9.30
C TYR A 88 1.15 3.40 -8.72
N TRP A 89 -0.12 3.09 -8.46
CA TRP A 89 -0.59 1.75 -8.10
C TRP A 89 -1.73 1.31 -9.04
N ALA A 90 -1.99 0.01 -9.11
CA ALA A 90 -3.28 -0.45 -9.62
C ALA A 90 -4.35 -0.22 -8.55
N ALA A 91 -5.56 0.18 -8.92
CA ALA A 91 -6.66 0.36 -7.97
C ALA A 91 -7.97 -0.15 -8.59
N GLU A 92 -8.59 -1.17 -8.00
CA GLU A 92 -9.88 -1.66 -8.47
C GLU A 92 -11.00 -0.77 -7.94
N VAL A 93 -11.82 -0.23 -8.83
CA VAL A 93 -13.11 0.36 -8.48
C VAL A 93 -14.14 -0.76 -8.52
N THR A 94 -14.51 -1.25 -7.34
CA THR A 94 -15.51 -2.31 -7.20
C THR A 94 -16.89 -1.84 -7.67
N ASP A 95 -17.80 -2.77 -7.96
CA ASP A 95 -19.15 -2.40 -8.36
C ASP A 95 -19.89 -1.62 -7.27
N GLU A 96 -19.62 -1.91 -5.99
CA GLU A 96 -20.15 -1.15 -4.86
C GLU A 96 -19.62 0.28 -4.84
N SER A 97 -18.30 0.45 -5.04
CA SER A 97 -17.68 1.80 -5.10
C SER A 97 -18.18 2.60 -6.30
N PHE A 98 -18.30 1.94 -7.47
CA PHE A 98 -18.83 2.57 -8.67
C PHE A 98 -20.28 3.04 -8.48
N ALA A 99 -21.13 2.19 -7.91
CA ALA A 99 -22.52 2.53 -7.64
C ALA A 99 -22.66 3.64 -6.58
N ALA A 100 -21.84 3.60 -5.53
CA ALA A 100 -21.87 4.59 -4.46
C ALA A 100 -21.41 6.00 -4.90
N ALA A 101 -20.47 6.08 -5.84
CA ALA A 101 -19.98 7.37 -6.35
C ALA A 101 -21.03 8.10 -7.21
N GLY A 102 -21.97 7.38 -7.83
CA GLY A 102 -23.01 7.96 -8.67
C GLY A 102 -22.48 8.64 -9.93
N THR A 103 -23.18 9.68 -10.39
CA THR A 103 -22.78 10.46 -11.56
C THR A 103 -21.64 11.40 -11.20
N PHE A 104 -20.57 11.36 -11.99
CA PHE A 104 -19.45 12.28 -11.84
C PHE A 104 -19.89 13.75 -11.94
N VAL A 105 -19.36 14.57 -11.05
CA VAL A 105 -19.55 16.03 -11.04
C VAL A 105 -18.19 16.67 -11.28
N ALA A 106 -18.10 17.50 -12.31
CA ALA A 106 -16.88 18.25 -12.61
C ALA A 106 -16.45 19.09 -11.40
N ASN A 107 -15.15 19.17 -11.18
CA ASN A 107 -14.54 19.95 -10.12
C ASN A 107 -13.46 20.88 -10.70
N SER A 108 -12.76 21.62 -9.84
CA SER A 108 -11.76 22.60 -10.27
C SER A 108 -10.58 22.01 -11.04
N GLU A 109 -10.33 20.70 -10.91
CA GLU A 109 -9.18 20.04 -11.53
C GLU A 109 -9.60 19.13 -12.69
N VAL A 110 -10.72 18.40 -12.52
CA VAL A 110 -11.23 17.40 -13.46
C VAL A 110 -12.59 17.81 -14.02
N ALA A 111 -12.64 17.93 -15.34
CA ALA A 111 -13.82 18.35 -16.08
C ALA A 111 -14.68 17.19 -16.54
N ALA A 112 -14.06 16.06 -16.85
CA ALA A 112 -14.75 14.86 -17.28
C ALA A 112 -13.93 13.61 -16.94
N ILE A 113 -14.62 12.49 -16.78
CA ILE A 113 -14.02 11.18 -16.61
C ILE A 113 -14.53 10.19 -17.65
N ARG A 114 -13.71 9.19 -17.99
CA ARG A 114 -14.02 8.21 -19.04
C ARG A 114 -13.57 6.82 -18.63
N TRP A 115 -14.43 5.83 -18.79
CA TRP A 115 -14.10 4.41 -18.62
C TRP A 115 -13.90 3.74 -19.98
N VAL A 116 -12.67 3.41 -20.34
CA VAL A 116 -12.30 2.98 -21.70
C VAL A 116 -11.51 1.66 -21.68
N PRO A 117 -11.49 0.87 -22.77
CA PRO A 117 -10.61 -0.29 -22.88
C PRO A 117 -9.12 0.11 -22.85
N LEU A 118 -8.24 -0.82 -22.49
CA LEU A 118 -6.79 -0.59 -22.40
C LEU A 118 -6.18 0.03 -23.67
N ALA A 119 -6.52 -0.51 -24.85
CA ALA A 119 -6.00 -0.01 -26.13
C ALA A 119 -6.44 1.43 -26.42
N GLU A 120 -7.70 1.76 -26.12
CA GLU A 120 -8.21 3.13 -26.28
C GLU A 120 -7.55 4.06 -25.25
N ALA A 121 -7.36 3.60 -24.01
CA ALA A 121 -6.68 4.38 -23.00
C ALA A 121 -5.25 4.74 -23.40
N ARG A 122 -4.53 3.76 -23.93
CA ARG A 122 -3.15 3.95 -24.41
C ARG A 122 -3.07 4.97 -25.53
N ALA A 123 -4.05 5.00 -26.43
CA ALA A 123 -4.14 5.97 -27.52
C ALA A 123 -4.61 7.36 -27.08
N ALA A 124 -5.41 7.45 -26.00
CA ALA A 124 -6.00 8.70 -25.53
C ALA A 124 -5.11 9.47 -24.55
N LEU A 125 -4.22 8.81 -23.82
CA LEU A 125 -3.31 9.46 -22.86
C LEU A 125 -2.41 10.48 -23.56
N THR A 126 -2.41 11.71 -23.05
CA THR A 126 -1.63 12.82 -23.64
C THR A 126 -0.13 12.65 -23.42
N TYR A 127 0.27 11.97 -22.34
CA TYR A 127 1.67 11.87 -21.95
C TYR A 127 2.16 10.43 -22.00
N GLU A 128 3.27 10.22 -22.71
CA GLU A 128 3.88 8.89 -22.87
C GLU A 128 4.23 8.23 -21.53
N ARG A 129 4.67 9.01 -20.53
CA ARG A 129 4.94 8.51 -19.17
C ARG A 129 3.73 7.90 -18.46
N ASP A 130 2.52 8.41 -18.71
CA ASP A 130 1.29 7.82 -18.15
C ASP A 130 0.93 6.55 -18.95
N ALA A 131 1.26 6.56 -20.24
CA ALA A 131 1.10 5.43 -21.15
C ALA A 131 2.02 4.25 -20.76
N GLU A 132 3.27 4.50 -20.37
CA GLU A 132 4.19 3.49 -19.83
C GLU A 132 3.71 2.89 -18.49
N VAL A 133 3.06 3.69 -17.64
CA VAL A 133 2.38 3.20 -16.43
C VAL A 133 1.22 2.27 -16.80
N LEU A 134 0.43 2.65 -17.82
CA LEU A 134 -0.67 1.83 -18.32
C LEU A 134 -0.16 0.53 -18.97
N ASP A 135 0.94 0.56 -19.70
CA ASP A 135 1.55 -0.62 -20.33
C ASP A 135 1.97 -1.64 -19.25
N ARG A 136 2.59 -1.17 -18.15
CA ARG A 136 2.89 -2.01 -16.97
C ARG A 136 1.63 -2.61 -16.34
N PHE A 137 0.49 -1.92 -16.40
CA PHE A 137 -0.78 -2.46 -15.92
C PHE A 137 -1.37 -3.49 -16.90
N ALA A 138 -1.31 -3.23 -18.20
CA ALA A 138 -1.75 -4.16 -19.23
C ALA A 138 -1.02 -5.50 -19.13
N ASP A 139 0.30 -5.47 -18.94
CA ASP A 139 1.12 -6.67 -18.67
C ASP A 139 0.59 -7.50 -17.48
N ARG A 140 0.07 -6.85 -16.44
CA ARG A 140 -0.54 -7.54 -15.29
C ARG A 140 -1.89 -8.14 -15.60
N VAL A 141 -2.70 -7.46 -16.40
CA VAL A 141 -3.99 -7.97 -16.87
C VAL A 141 -3.77 -9.23 -17.69
N GLU A 142 -2.84 -9.21 -18.66
CA GLU A 142 -2.52 -10.36 -19.51
C GLU A 142 -2.04 -11.58 -18.71
N ARG A 143 -1.29 -11.34 -17.63
CA ARG A 143 -0.79 -12.39 -16.72
C ARG A 143 -1.82 -12.85 -15.68
N GLY A 144 -3.04 -12.32 -15.68
CA GLY A 144 -4.07 -12.64 -14.68
C GLY A 144 -3.67 -12.20 -13.26
N ALA A 145 -2.94 -11.09 -13.15
CA ALA A 145 -2.35 -10.57 -11.91
C ALA A 145 -2.76 -9.11 -11.61
N ALA A 146 -3.80 -8.61 -12.27
CA ALA A 146 -4.30 -7.25 -12.06
C ALA A 146 -4.95 -7.05 -10.67
N ARG A 147 -5.69 -8.06 -10.19
CA ARG A 147 -6.27 -8.05 -8.84
C ARG A 147 -5.30 -8.66 -7.85
N THR A 148 -4.93 -7.90 -6.84
CA THR A 148 -4.06 -8.35 -5.75
C THR A 148 -4.68 -8.07 -4.39
N PHE A 149 -4.30 -8.86 -3.38
CA PHE A 149 -4.52 -8.53 -1.98
C PHE A 149 -3.19 -8.33 -1.27
N ALA A 150 -3.17 -7.41 -0.30
CA ALA A 150 -1.96 -7.01 0.42
C ALA A 150 -1.76 -7.83 1.70
N LEU A 151 -0.58 -8.41 1.86
CA LEU A 151 -0.09 -8.91 3.15
C LEU A 151 0.99 -7.94 3.66
N VAL A 152 0.69 -7.22 4.73
CA VAL A 152 1.56 -6.18 5.29
C VAL A 152 2.32 -6.73 6.50
N ALA A 153 3.64 -6.78 6.41
CA ALA A 153 4.51 -7.08 7.53
C ALA A 153 4.99 -5.77 8.16
N LEU A 154 4.61 -5.52 9.42
CA LEU A 154 4.87 -4.28 10.14
C LEU A 154 5.79 -4.54 11.33
N ARG A 155 6.90 -3.82 11.41
CA ARG A 155 7.67 -3.75 12.66
C ARG A 155 6.96 -2.81 13.63
N HIS A 156 6.85 -3.21 14.89
CA HIS A 156 6.35 -2.30 15.94
C HIS A 156 7.10 -0.96 15.96
N ALA A 157 6.43 0.10 16.38
CA ALA A 157 7.00 1.43 16.49
C ALA A 157 8.03 1.53 17.65
N LYS A 158 8.70 2.67 17.75
CA LYS A 158 9.78 2.87 18.73
C LYS A 158 9.29 2.70 20.18
N THR A 159 9.99 1.85 20.91
CA THR A 159 9.66 1.40 22.28
C THR A 159 10.76 1.78 23.26
N THR A 160 10.47 1.73 24.56
CA THR A 160 11.47 1.88 25.62
C THR A 160 12.61 0.86 25.47
N SER A 161 13.84 1.24 25.86
CA SER A 161 14.98 0.33 25.85
C SER A 161 14.75 -0.83 26.83
N PRO A 162 15.20 -2.06 26.54
CA PRO A 162 15.15 -3.17 27.51
C PRO A 162 15.84 -2.83 28.83
N ALA A 163 16.96 -2.09 28.79
CA ALA A 163 17.74 -1.74 29.98
C ALA A 163 17.04 -0.73 30.90
N GLU A 164 16.06 0.01 30.38
CA GLU A 164 15.33 1.06 31.10
C GLU A 164 13.94 0.58 31.58
N TRP A 165 13.62 -0.70 31.39
CA TRP A 165 12.32 -1.27 31.74
C TRP A 165 12.45 -2.32 32.82
N SER A 166 11.73 -2.15 33.92
CA SER A 166 11.76 -3.07 35.07
C SER A 166 10.76 -4.23 34.96
N GLY A 167 9.82 -4.18 34.01
CA GLY A 167 8.87 -5.26 33.73
C GLY A 167 9.41 -6.28 32.74
N SER A 168 8.59 -7.27 32.38
CA SER A 168 8.93 -8.23 31.32
C SER A 168 9.06 -7.53 29.96
N ASP A 169 9.90 -8.05 29.06
CA ASP A 169 10.13 -7.44 27.74
C ASP A 169 8.82 -7.19 26.97
N ALA A 170 7.91 -8.16 26.99
CA ALA A 170 6.61 -8.10 26.33
C ALA A 170 5.74 -6.92 26.79
N THR A 171 5.95 -6.39 28.00
CA THR A 171 5.17 -5.27 28.55
C THR A 171 5.72 -3.90 28.21
N ARG A 172 6.87 -3.81 27.52
CA ARG A 172 7.48 -2.54 27.13
C ARG A 172 6.52 -1.66 26.31
N PRO A 173 6.24 -0.42 26.75
CA PRO A 173 5.35 0.47 26.04
C PRO A 173 6.06 1.24 24.92
N LEU A 174 5.28 1.76 23.99
CA LEU A 174 5.77 2.74 23.02
C LEU A 174 6.23 4.03 23.70
N LEU A 175 7.35 4.57 23.23
CA LEU A 175 7.79 5.92 23.56
C LEU A 175 6.85 6.95 22.91
N PRO A 176 6.86 8.23 23.35
CA PRO A 176 6.10 9.30 22.70
C PRO A 176 6.37 9.40 21.19
N GLN A 177 7.63 9.20 20.77
CA GLN A 177 7.99 9.12 19.35
C GLN A 177 7.32 7.93 18.66
N GLY A 178 7.31 6.74 19.28
CA GLY A 178 6.66 5.55 18.72
C GLY A 178 5.14 5.72 18.57
N ARG A 179 4.49 6.40 19.52
CA ARG A 179 3.07 6.75 19.39
C ARG A 179 2.79 7.67 18.21
N ARG A 180 3.68 8.64 17.94
CA ARG A 180 3.58 9.49 16.73
C ARG A 180 3.77 8.66 15.46
N GLN A 181 4.80 7.82 15.40
CA GLN A 181 5.04 6.92 14.27
C GLN A 181 3.82 6.04 13.98
N ALA A 182 3.22 5.42 15.00
CA ALA A 182 2.02 4.59 14.86
C ALA A 182 0.83 5.36 14.25
N LYS A 183 0.63 6.63 14.67
CA LYS A 183 -0.40 7.50 14.09
C LYS A 183 -0.11 7.82 12.62
N THR A 184 1.15 8.10 12.29
CA THR A 184 1.57 8.50 10.95
C THR A 184 1.47 7.36 9.93
N ILE A 185 1.79 6.12 10.32
CA ILE A 185 1.73 4.98 9.39
C ILE A 185 0.32 4.42 9.19
N ALA A 186 -0.62 4.72 10.10
CA ALA A 186 -1.96 4.15 10.04
C ALA A 186 -2.72 4.52 8.75
N PRO A 187 -2.77 5.80 8.32
CA PRO A 187 -3.37 6.17 7.03
C PRO A 187 -2.68 5.52 5.83
N ALA A 188 -1.34 5.39 5.88
CA ALA A 188 -0.57 4.72 4.83
C ALA A 188 -1.02 3.26 4.69
N ILE A 189 -1.05 2.49 5.79
CA ILE A 189 -1.45 1.08 5.78
C ILE A 189 -2.94 0.92 5.42
N ALA A 190 -3.79 1.88 5.82
CA ALA A 190 -5.21 1.87 5.49
C ALA A 190 -5.49 1.97 3.97
N ALA A 191 -4.54 2.48 3.18
CA ALA A 191 -4.66 2.55 1.72
C ALA A 191 -4.86 1.17 1.06
N TRP A 192 -4.43 0.08 1.71
CA TRP A 192 -4.64 -1.30 1.24
C TRP A 192 -5.87 -1.99 1.87
N ALA A 193 -6.73 -1.24 2.57
CA ALA A 193 -7.98 -1.71 3.18
C ALA A 193 -7.86 -3.06 3.94
N PRO A 194 -6.98 -3.15 4.96
CA PRO A 194 -6.76 -4.40 5.69
C PRO A 194 -8.04 -4.88 6.35
N GLN A 195 -8.41 -6.15 6.13
CA GLN A 195 -9.59 -6.77 6.76
C GLN A 195 -9.22 -7.57 8.02
N ARG A 196 -7.92 -7.76 8.26
CA ARG A 196 -7.40 -8.49 9.42
C ARG A 196 -6.16 -7.80 9.96
N LEU A 197 -6.19 -7.47 11.25
CA LEU A 197 -5.02 -7.02 11.99
C LEU A 197 -4.61 -8.15 12.93
N ILE A 198 -3.38 -8.66 12.77
CA ILE A 198 -2.81 -9.72 13.58
C ILE A 198 -1.57 -9.17 14.25
N SER A 199 -1.46 -9.34 15.56
CA SER A 199 -0.37 -8.79 16.35
C SER A 199 0.27 -9.85 17.21
N SER A 200 1.59 -9.72 17.41
CA SER A 200 2.26 -10.24 18.59
C SER A 200 1.53 -9.78 19.86
N THR A 201 1.56 -10.58 20.91
CA THR A 201 1.00 -10.27 22.24
C THR A 201 1.72 -9.12 22.98
N ALA A 202 2.95 -8.77 22.57
CA ALA A 202 3.69 -7.66 23.16
C ALA A 202 2.96 -6.29 23.09
N ALA A 203 2.96 -5.54 24.19
CA ALA A 203 2.28 -4.26 24.35
C ALA A 203 2.64 -3.23 23.26
N ARG A 204 3.92 -3.14 22.90
CA ARG A 204 4.40 -2.29 21.80
C ARG A 204 3.79 -2.63 20.43
N CYS A 205 3.54 -3.91 20.14
CA CYS A 205 2.92 -4.33 18.87
C CYS A 205 1.43 -3.95 18.85
N LEU A 206 0.72 -4.19 19.94
CA LEU A 206 -0.69 -3.81 20.10
C LEU A 206 -0.88 -2.29 19.96
N ALA A 207 -0.09 -1.51 20.70
CA ALA A 207 -0.14 -0.05 20.67
C ALA A 207 0.27 0.53 19.31
N THR A 208 1.08 -0.18 18.51
CA THR A 208 1.42 0.26 17.15
C THR A 208 0.21 0.13 16.21
N LEU A 209 -0.62 -0.89 16.39
CA LEU A 209 -1.82 -1.12 15.56
C LEU A 209 -3.05 -0.34 16.02
N GLU A 210 -3.06 0.21 17.22
CA GLU A 210 -4.23 0.90 17.78
C GLU A 210 -4.75 2.03 16.87
N PRO A 211 -3.92 2.95 16.33
CA PRO A 211 -4.42 4.00 15.43
C PRO A 211 -5.01 3.43 14.14
N LEU A 212 -4.42 2.37 13.58
CA LEU A 212 -4.93 1.71 12.38
C LEU A 212 -6.27 0.99 12.64
N SER A 213 -6.37 0.31 13.79
CA SER A 213 -7.60 -0.36 14.23
C SER A 213 -8.75 0.63 14.41
N ALA A 214 -8.47 1.79 15.02
CA ALA A 214 -9.45 2.87 15.18
C ALA A 214 -9.88 3.46 13.83
N LEU A 215 -8.93 3.68 12.91
CA LEU A 215 -9.19 4.25 11.58
C LEU A 215 -10.00 3.31 10.67
N THR A 216 -9.71 2.01 10.72
CA THR A 216 -10.32 1.00 9.83
C THR A 216 -11.49 0.27 10.45
N HIS A 217 -11.74 0.45 11.75
CA HIS A 217 -12.69 -0.30 12.56
C HIS A 217 -12.46 -1.83 12.55
N VAL A 218 -11.24 -2.27 12.22
CA VAL A 218 -10.86 -3.69 12.24
C VAL A 218 -10.22 -4.05 13.57
N GLY A 219 -10.79 -5.03 14.27
CA GLY A 219 -10.26 -5.51 15.54
C GLY A 219 -8.90 -6.21 15.41
N VAL A 220 -8.04 -6.00 16.41
CA VAL A 220 -6.72 -6.63 16.49
C VAL A 220 -6.82 -8.02 17.10
N LYS A 221 -6.42 -9.05 16.35
CA LYS A 221 -6.26 -10.41 16.87
C LYS A 221 -4.83 -10.61 17.37
N GLN A 222 -4.69 -10.91 18.66
CA GLN A 222 -3.39 -11.25 19.24
C GLN A 222 -3.05 -12.73 19.02
N THR A 223 -1.76 -13.04 18.91
CA THR A 223 -1.26 -14.42 18.80
C THR A 223 0.18 -14.52 19.28
N ASP A 224 0.49 -15.54 20.07
CA ASP A 224 1.87 -15.81 20.52
C ASP A 224 2.75 -16.30 19.36
N SER A 225 2.15 -16.88 18.32
CA SER A 225 2.81 -17.34 17.09
C SER A 225 3.57 -16.25 16.31
N LEU A 226 3.42 -14.98 16.67
CA LEU A 226 4.19 -13.86 16.10
C LEU A 226 5.03 -13.13 17.16
N SER A 227 5.07 -13.62 18.40
CA SER A 227 5.83 -13.01 19.48
C SER A 227 7.33 -13.31 19.34
N GLN A 228 8.16 -12.39 19.80
CA GLN A 228 9.62 -12.60 19.83
C GLN A 228 9.98 -13.75 20.76
N ASP A 229 9.35 -13.80 21.93
CA ASP A 229 9.57 -14.83 22.95
C ASP A 229 9.30 -16.26 22.43
N ALA A 230 8.18 -16.48 21.72
CA ALA A 230 7.89 -17.79 21.14
C ALA A 230 8.87 -18.13 20.00
N PHE A 231 9.26 -17.13 19.20
CA PHE A 231 10.22 -17.32 18.11
C PHE A 231 11.61 -17.72 18.60
N GLU A 232 12.11 -17.07 19.66
CA GLU A 232 13.41 -17.40 20.28
C GLU A 232 13.42 -18.78 20.94
N ARG A 233 12.26 -19.25 21.42
CA ARG A 233 12.10 -20.61 21.98
C ARG A 233 11.75 -21.67 20.94
N HIS A 234 11.49 -21.29 19.69
CA HIS A 234 10.98 -22.15 18.63
C HIS A 234 9.60 -22.78 18.93
N ASP A 235 8.78 -22.08 19.72
CA ASP A 235 7.38 -22.44 20.04
C ASP A 235 6.36 -21.66 19.19
N ASP A 236 6.82 -20.87 18.21
CA ASP A 236 5.96 -20.07 17.34
C ASP A 236 5.24 -20.92 16.27
N ASP A 237 4.30 -20.28 15.55
CA ASP A 237 3.64 -20.88 14.37
C ASP A 237 3.44 -19.80 13.29
N VAL A 238 4.54 -19.17 12.87
CA VAL A 238 4.51 -18.19 11.77
C VAL A 238 3.95 -18.83 10.49
N VAL A 239 4.28 -20.11 10.24
CA VAL A 239 3.83 -20.90 9.08
C VAL A 239 2.31 -20.98 9.03
N GLY A 240 1.67 -21.43 10.11
CA GLY A 240 0.22 -21.58 10.18
C GLY A 240 -0.51 -20.24 10.09
N VAL A 241 0.04 -19.19 10.70
CA VAL A 241 -0.49 -17.82 10.59
C VAL A 241 -0.52 -17.34 9.13
N VAL A 242 0.60 -17.49 8.41
CA VAL A 242 0.73 -17.10 6.99
C VAL A 242 -0.16 -17.95 6.10
N ALA A 243 -0.09 -19.28 6.22
CA ALA A 243 -0.88 -20.21 5.42
C ALA A 243 -2.39 -19.92 5.56
N LYS A 244 -2.85 -19.62 6.77
CA LYS A 244 -4.25 -19.25 7.03
C LYS A 244 -4.64 -17.94 6.35
N ARG A 245 -3.74 -16.95 6.24
CA ARG A 245 -4.01 -15.68 5.55
C ARG A 245 -4.03 -15.85 4.04
N LEU A 246 -3.03 -16.52 3.47
CA LEU A 246 -2.97 -16.83 2.04
C LEU A 246 -4.20 -17.62 1.58
N LYS A 247 -4.66 -18.60 2.37
CA LYS A 247 -5.89 -19.36 2.07
C LYS A 247 -7.14 -18.48 2.04
N LYS A 248 -7.20 -17.43 2.88
CA LYS A 248 -8.37 -16.55 2.96
C LYS A 248 -8.38 -15.46 1.87
N ARG A 249 -7.23 -15.15 1.26
CA ARG A 249 -7.10 -14.16 0.17
C ARG A 249 -7.74 -12.81 0.51
N VAL A 250 -7.54 -12.35 1.74
CA VAL A 250 -8.00 -11.02 2.21
C VAL A 250 -6.80 -10.20 2.65
N PRO A 251 -6.83 -8.87 2.45
CA PRO A 251 -5.79 -7.99 2.95
C PRO A 251 -5.59 -8.12 4.47
N ALA A 252 -4.33 -8.23 4.91
CA ALA A 252 -4.00 -8.45 6.31
C ALA A 252 -2.72 -7.75 6.73
N VAL A 253 -2.65 -7.32 8.00
CA VAL A 253 -1.45 -6.75 8.63
C VAL A 253 -0.96 -7.68 9.73
N PHE A 254 0.34 -7.90 9.78
CA PHE A 254 1.05 -8.62 10.82
C PHE A 254 1.99 -7.64 11.53
N CYS A 255 1.70 -7.27 12.78
CA CYS A 255 2.62 -6.49 13.59
C CYS A 255 3.47 -7.41 14.47
N THR A 256 4.79 -7.35 14.27
CA THR A 256 5.75 -8.23 14.95
C THR A 256 7.11 -7.52 15.16
N HIS A 257 8.15 -8.30 15.44
CA HIS A 257 9.46 -7.87 15.90
C HIS A 257 10.52 -8.09 14.84
N ALA A 258 11.64 -7.38 14.95
CA ALA A 258 12.75 -7.48 14.00
C ALA A 258 13.24 -8.92 13.75
N PRO A 259 13.39 -9.79 14.77
CA PRO A 259 13.83 -11.17 14.57
C PRO A 259 12.83 -12.06 13.82
N VAL A 260 11.53 -11.76 13.91
CA VAL A 260 10.44 -12.59 13.36
C VAL A 260 10.14 -12.21 11.90
N LEU A 261 10.40 -10.96 11.50
CA LEU A 261 10.11 -10.44 10.16
C LEU A 261 10.74 -11.25 9.01
N PRO A 262 12.04 -11.64 9.06
CA PRO A 262 12.63 -12.45 7.99
C PRO A 262 11.87 -13.76 7.76
N GLU A 263 11.48 -14.45 8.83
CA GLU A 263 10.72 -15.69 8.75
C GLU A 263 9.31 -15.46 8.20
N LEU A 264 8.62 -14.43 8.67
CA LEU A 264 7.30 -14.05 8.16
C LEU A 264 7.31 -13.79 6.65
N LEU A 265 8.26 -12.99 6.17
CA LEU A 265 8.39 -12.67 4.75
C LEU A 265 8.79 -13.91 3.93
N ARG A 266 9.73 -14.71 4.44
CA ARG A 266 10.14 -15.97 3.81
C ARG A 266 8.94 -16.89 3.62
N GLN A 267 8.11 -17.08 4.65
CA GLN A 267 6.93 -17.94 4.58
C GLN A 267 5.91 -17.45 3.57
N ILE A 268 5.70 -16.13 3.46
CA ILE A 268 4.81 -15.57 2.42
C ILE A 268 5.39 -15.88 1.02
N ALA A 269 6.69 -15.65 0.81
CA ALA A 269 7.32 -15.89 -0.48
C ALA A 269 7.35 -17.36 -0.89
N THR A 270 7.75 -18.27 0.00
CA THR A 270 7.80 -19.71 -0.32
C THR A 270 6.42 -20.34 -0.50
N SER A 271 5.38 -19.71 0.05
CA SER A 271 3.99 -20.17 -0.07
C SER A 271 3.24 -19.52 -1.25
N THR A 272 3.90 -18.66 -2.04
CA THR A 272 3.32 -17.97 -3.20
C THR A 272 4.08 -18.31 -4.47
N LYS A 273 3.39 -18.29 -5.62
CA LYS A 273 4.06 -18.59 -6.90
C LYS A 273 5.03 -17.47 -7.27
N GLY A 274 6.27 -17.81 -7.63
CA GLY A 274 7.29 -16.85 -8.07
C GLY A 274 7.93 -16.06 -6.93
N GLY A 275 7.52 -16.28 -5.67
CA GLY A 275 8.05 -15.56 -4.52
C GLY A 275 9.52 -15.90 -4.24
N GLU A 276 9.97 -17.09 -4.63
CA GLU A 276 11.37 -17.54 -4.52
C GLU A 276 12.36 -16.70 -5.34
N ARG A 277 11.86 -15.90 -6.28
CA ARG A 277 12.68 -15.07 -7.18
C ARG A 277 13.01 -13.70 -6.61
N LEU A 278 12.36 -13.31 -5.51
CA LEU A 278 12.51 -11.97 -4.92
C LEU A 278 13.53 -11.99 -3.79
N ASP A 279 14.49 -11.07 -3.83
CA ASP A 279 15.38 -10.82 -2.69
C ASP A 279 14.63 -10.00 -1.62
N LEU A 280 14.22 -10.69 -0.56
CA LEU A 280 13.47 -10.10 0.54
C LEU A 280 14.35 -9.58 1.69
N ARG A 281 15.68 -9.68 1.61
CA ARG A 281 16.57 -9.28 2.72
C ARG A 281 16.38 -7.82 3.14
N ARG A 282 16.25 -6.93 2.16
CA ARG A 282 15.97 -5.51 2.43
C ARG A 282 14.56 -5.31 2.98
N ALA A 283 13.58 -6.02 2.41
CA ALA A 283 12.19 -5.96 2.84
C ALA A 283 11.97 -6.49 4.27
N SER A 284 12.80 -7.41 4.76
CA SER A 284 12.73 -7.90 6.15
C SER A 284 13.49 -7.04 7.15
N SER A 285 14.38 -6.15 6.69
CA SER A 285 15.28 -5.35 7.54
C SER A 285 14.63 -4.01 7.93
N LEU A 286 13.43 -4.08 8.50
CA LEU A 286 12.60 -2.91 8.81
C LEU A 286 13.09 -2.17 10.06
N SER A 287 13.17 -0.85 9.99
CA SER A 287 13.30 0.05 11.16
C SER A 287 11.98 0.14 11.93
N PRO A 288 11.97 0.65 13.18
CA PRO A 288 10.73 0.77 13.94
C PRO A 288 9.67 1.58 13.20
N ALA A 289 8.45 1.03 13.12
CA ALA A 289 7.31 1.54 12.36
C ALA A 289 7.44 1.51 10.82
N GLU A 290 8.50 0.89 10.26
CA GLU A 290 8.49 0.55 8.84
C GLU A 290 7.68 -0.71 8.60
N PHE A 291 7.14 -0.82 7.38
CA PHE A 291 6.36 -1.95 6.94
C PHE A 291 6.64 -2.31 5.49
N THR A 292 6.52 -3.59 5.17
CA THR A 292 6.57 -4.11 3.81
C THR A 292 5.18 -4.61 3.41
N VAL A 293 4.77 -4.28 2.19
CA VAL A 293 3.54 -4.76 1.56
C VAL A 293 3.90 -5.80 0.51
N LEU A 294 3.36 -7.01 0.66
CA LEU A 294 3.50 -8.11 -0.29
C LEU A 294 2.17 -8.27 -1.04
N HIS A 295 2.20 -8.09 -2.36
CA HIS A 295 1.01 -8.13 -3.22
C HIS A 295 0.83 -9.50 -3.84
N VAL A 296 -0.23 -10.20 -3.47
CA VAL A 296 -0.50 -11.55 -3.96
C VAL A 296 -1.69 -11.52 -4.92
N SER A 297 -1.55 -12.08 -6.12
CA SER A 297 -2.63 -12.13 -7.12
C SER A 297 -3.81 -12.96 -6.59
N VAL A 298 -5.03 -12.46 -6.75
CA VAL A 298 -6.25 -13.12 -6.26
C VAL A 298 -6.49 -14.46 -6.97
N GLU A 299 -6.32 -14.51 -8.29
CA GLU A 299 -6.61 -15.66 -9.13
C GLU A 299 -5.50 -16.72 -9.06
N GLY A 300 -4.25 -16.28 -9.16
CA GLY A 300 -3.09 -17.16 -9.35
C GLY A 300 -2.31 -17.53 -8.09
N GLY A 301 -2.46 -16.78 -6.99
CA GLY A 301 -1.63 -16.90 -5.79
C GLY A 301 -0.14 -16.55 -6.01
N ALA A 302 0.19 -15.79 -7.05
CA ALA A 302 1.54 -15.34 -7.34
C ALA A 302 1.90 -14.10 -6.52
N LEU A 303 3.14 -14.01 -6.06
CA LEU A 303 3.67 -12.78 -5.46
C LEU A 303 4.04 -11.80 -6.59
N VAL A 304 3.23 -10.78 -6.76
CA VAL A 304 3.27 -9.84 -7.90
C VAL A 304 4.27 -8.72 -7.67
N ALA A 305 4.35 -8.23 -6.44
CA ALA A 305 5.20 -7.10 -6.07
C ALA A 305 5.46 -7.07 -4.57
N VAL A 306 6.55 -6.40 -4.20
CA VAL A 306 6.92 -6.11 -2.81
C VAL A 306 7.37 -4.65 -2.74
N GLU A 307 6.83 -3.91 -1.79
CA GLU A 307 7.19 -2.50 -1.54
C GLU A 307 7.38 -2.26 -0.04
N THR A 308 8.25 -1.32 0.33
CA THR A 308 8.58 -0.99 1.71
C THR A 308 8.36 0.49 1.96
N HIS A 309 7.74 0.80 3.09
CA HIS A 309 7.32 2.13 3.49
C HIS A 309 7.71 2.39 4.94
N GLY A 310 7.81 3.67 5.29
CA GLY A 310 8.15 4.12 6.63
C GLY A 310 7.28 5.27 7.11
N PRO A 311 7.43 5.68 8.38
CA PRO A 311 6.75 6.86 8.90
C PRO A 311 7.23 8.11 8.16
N VAL A 312 6.30 8.99 7.80
CA VAL A 312 6.66 10.32 7.28
C VAL A 312 7.09 11.24 8.43
N GLY A 313 7.98 12.19 8.11
CA GLY A 313 8.63 13.10 9.07
C GLY A 313 7.74 14.22 9.55
#